data_AF-A0A645JLH7-F1
#
_entry.id   AF-A0A645JLH7-F1
#
_cell.length_a   1.000
_cell.length_b   1.000
_cell.length_c   1.000
_cell.angle_alpha   90.00
_cell.angle_beta   90.00
_cell.angle_gamma   90.00
#
_symmetry.space_group_name_H-M   'P 1'
#
loop_
_entity.id
_entity.type
_entity.pdbx_description
1 polymer ?
#
loop_
_entity_poly.entity_id
_entity_poly.type
_entity_poly.pdbx_seq_one_letter_code
_entity_poly.pdbx_strand_id
1 'polypeptide(L)'
;MNANRTCDWLNTRGTQYGWHEVTAEQAQALANHGYPAVAVWKNQAGGHGHVQVVSPSEDGAYDPDRGVAIAQAGRLLRNYTYIRNIYSSRMKEVQYFAHK
;
A
#
# COMPACT_ATOMS: atom_id res chain seq x y z
N MET A 1 16.76 6.90 -3.79
CA MET A 1 15.93 6.14 -2.82
C MET A 1 15.23 5.01 -3.57
N ASN A 2 15.12 3.79 -3.03
CA ASN A 2 14.41 2.66 -3.68
C ASN A 2 13.25 2.20 -2.79
N ALA A 3 12.36 1.34 -3.31
CA ALA A 3 11.16 0.91 -2.58
C ALA A 3 11.45 0.27 -1.20
N ASN A 4 12.53 -0.53 -1.08
CA ASN A 4 12.94 -1.09 0.20
C ASN A 4 13.33 0.02 1.19
N ARG A 5 14.11 1.01 0.75
CA ARG A 5 14.49 2.17 1.56
C ARG A 5 13.31 3.08 1.88
N THR A 6 12.31 3.17 1.01
CA THR A 6 11.05 3.88 1.30
C THR A 6 10.27 3.19 2.41
N CYS A 7 10.20 1.85 2.39
CA CYS A 7 9.63 1.09 3.51
C CYS A 7 10.36 1.37 4.82
N ASP A 8 11.70 1.35 4.80
CA ASP A 8 12.51 1.66 5.99
C ASP A 8 12.25 3.08 6.50
N TRP A 9 12.16 4.04 5.58
CA TRP A 9 11.86 5.43 5.93
C TRP A 9 10.46 5.58 6.54
N LEU A 10 9.43 4.95 5.98
CA LEU A 10 8.07 4.99 6.52
C LEU A 10 8.01 4.41 7.94
N ASN A 11 8.69 3.30 8.19
CA ASN A 11 8.74 2.66 9.50
C ASN A 11 9.53 3.48 10.54
N THR A 12 10.62 4.14 10.14
CA THR A 12 11.56 4.77 11.10
C THR A 12 11.40 6.28 11.23
N ARG A 13 10.89 6.95 10.20
CA ARG A 13 10.76 8.40 10.11
C ARG A 13 9.34 8.83 9.75
N GLY A 14 8.55 7.98 9.09
CA GLY A 14 7.23 8.34 8.54
C GLY A 14 6.33 9.06 9.54
N THR A 15 6.23 8.57 10.77
CA THR A 15 5.41 9.17 11.83
C THR A 15 5.79 10.61 12.15
N GLN A 16 7.06 10.98 12.04
CA GLN A 16 7.54 12.36 12.26
C GLN A 16 7.06 13.32 11.15
N TYR A 17 6.65 12.76 10.01
CA TYR A 17 6.21 13.48 8.81
C TYR A 17 4.77 13.12 8.44
N GLY A 18 3.93 12.75 9.41
CA GLY A 18 2.49 12.51 9.21
C GLY A 18 2.12 11.16 8.59
N TRP A 19 3.08 10.27 8.30
CA TRP A 19 2.78 8.93 7.80
C TRP A 19 2.66 7.93 8.95
N HIS A 20 1.52 7.25 9.03
CA HIS A 20 1.26 6.27 10.08
C HIS A 20 0.99 4.90 9.47
N GLU A 21 1.60 3.86 10.05
CA GLU A 21 1.21 2.48 9.74
C GLU A 21 -0.24 2.25 10.17
N VAL A 22 -1.02 1.63 9.29
CA VAL A 22 -2.45 1.36 9.47
C VAL A 22 -2.80 -0.03 8.96
N THR A 23 -3.97 -0.53 9.32
CA THR A 23 -4.49 -1.77 8.72
C THR A 23 -4.86 -1.56 7.25
N ALA A 24 -4.99 -2.66 6.49
CA ALA A 24 -5.48 -2.60 5.11
C ALA A 24 -6.86 -1.92 5.01
N GLU A 25 -7.78 -2.26 5.93
CA GLU A 25 -9.11 -1.66 6.01
C GLU A 25 -9.05 -0.16 6.27
N GLN A 26 -8.21 0.27 7.22
CA GLN A 26 -8.02 1.70 7.52
C GLN A 26 -7.40 2.45 6.33
N ALA A 27 -6.42 1.84 5.64
CA ALA A 27 -5.82 2.43 4.44
C ALA A 27 -6.86 2.63 3.33
N GLN A 28 -7.75 1.64 3.11
CA GLN A 28 -8.84 1.77 2.15
C GLN A 28 -9.81 2.88 2.56
N ALA A 29 -10.25 2.91 3.82
CA ALA A 29 -11.16 3.93 4.31
C ALA A 29 -10.58 5.33 4.18
N LEU A 30 -9.30 5.51 4.54
CA LEU A 30 -8.60 6.80 4.41
C LEU A 30 -8.47 7.23 2.94
N ALA A 31 -8.13 6.31 2.04
CA ALA A 31 -8.11 6.60 0.61
C ALA A 31 -9.50 6.99 0.09
N ASN A 32 -10.57 6.31 0.53
CA ASN A 32 -11.95 6.65 0.18
C ASN A 32 -12.35 8.07 0.67
N HIS A 33 -11.75 8.54 1.76
CA HIS A 33 -11.91 9.90 2.27
C HIS A 33 -10.93 10.92 1.67
N GLY A 34 -10.11 10.53 0.68
CA GLY A 34 -9.18 11.41 -0.03
C GLY A 34 -7.82 11.62 0.66
N TYR A 35 -7.51 10.85 1.72
CA TYR A 35 -6.19 10.88 2.35
C TYR A 35 -5.17 10.08 1.53
N PRO A 36 -3.93 10.58 1.36
CA PRO A 36 -2.87 9.81 0.72
C PRO A 36 -2.59 8.52 1.50
N ALA A 37 -2.66 7.37 0.84
CA ALA A 37 -2.31 6.08 1.42
C ALA A 37 -1.49 5.25 0.43
N VAL A 38 -0.57 4.44 0.95
CA VAL A 38 0.33 3.58 0.17
C VAL A 38 0.37 2.16 0.73
N ALA A 39 0.43 1.20 -0.19
CA ALA A 39 0.75 -0.19 0.09
C ALA A 39 2.23 -0.42 -0.23
N VAL A 40 2.97 -0.99 0.71
CA VAL A 40 4.42 -1.14 0.62
C VAL A 40 4.82 -2.56 0.93
N TRP A 41 5.58 -3.16 0.01
CA TRP A 41 6.18 -4.47 0.22
C TRP A 41 7.70 -4.32 0.18
N LYS A 42 8.36 -4.68 1.28
CA LYS A 42 9.82 -4.77 1.35
C LYS A 42 10.26 -6.19 1.03
N ASN A 43 11.16 -6.31 0.06
CA ASN A 43 11.75 -7.60 -0.25
C ASN A 43 12.90 -7.91 0.73
N GLN A 44 12.65 -8.84 1.64
CA GLN A 44 13.62 -9.26 2.68
C GLN A 44 14.77 -10.11 2.11
N ALA A 45 14.61 -10.70 0.92
CA ALA A 45 15.60 -11.59 0.30
C ALA A 45 16.62 -10.85 -0.60
N GLY A 46 16.65 -9.52 -0.58
CA GLY A 46 17.64 -8.71 -1.30
C GLY A 46 17.24 -8.27 -2.72
N GLY A 47 16.03 -8.60 -3.19
CA GLY A 47 15.50 -8.10 -4.46
C GLY A 47 14.84 -6.72 -4.35
N HIS A 48 14.22 -6.26 -5.44
CA HIS A 48 13.42 -5.03 -5.44
C HIS A 48 12.16 -5.19 -4.59
N GLY A 49 11.89 -4.22 -3.72
CA GLY A 49 10.57 -4.04 -3.11
C GLY A 49 9.62 -3.30 -4.04
N HIS A 50 8.45 -2.94 -3.52
CA HIS A 50 7.44 -2.21 -4.29
C HIS A 50 6.62 -1.27 -3.42
N VAL A 51 6.21 -0.14 -4.00
CA VAL A 51 5.33 0.87 -3.39
C VAL A 51 4.21 1.14 -4.39
N GLN A 52 2.98 1.16 -3.90
CA GLN A 52 1.78 1.34 -4.70
C GLN A 52 0.87 2.35 -4.00
N VAL A 53 0.15 3.15 -4.77
CA VAL A 53 -0.82 4.09 -4.20
C VAL A 53 -2.12 3.35 -3.96
N VAL A 54 -2.71 3.51 -2.78
CA VAL A 54 -4.05 3.03 -2.48
C VAL A 54 -5.04 3.98 -3.14
N SER A 55 -5.94 3.42 -3.94
CA SER A 55 -6.99 4.16 -4.63
C SER A 55 -8.31 4.03 -3.85
N PRO A 56 -9.23 5.00 -3.98
CA PRO A 56 -10.59 4.81 -3.53
C PRO A 56 -11.20 3.54 -4.14
N SER A 57 -11.90 2.74 -3.36
CA SER A 57 -12.62 1.57 -3.88
C SER A 57 -13.90 1.99 -4.60
N GLU A 58 -14.24 1.28 -5.67
CA GLU A 58 -15.44 1.55 -6.48
C GLU A 58 -16.75 1.58 -5.67
N ASP A 59 -16.87 0.71 -4.66
CA ASP A 59 -18.04 0.59 -3.79
C ASP A 59 -17.88 1.36 -2.46
N GLY A 60 -16.76 2.06 -2.26
CA GLY A 60 -16.45 2.77 -1.02
C GLY A 60 -16.19 1.86 0.19
N ALA A 61 -16.10 0.55 0.00
CA ALA A 61 -15.89 -0.43 1.08
C ALA A 61 -14.53 -1.14 0.97
N TYR A 62 -14.09 -1.72 2.08
CA TYR A 62 -12.98 -2.66 2.12
C TYR A 62 -13.53 -4.10 2.02
N ASP A 63 -12.86 -4.93 1.23
CA ASP A 63 -13.16 -6.35 1.09
C ASP A 63 -11.91 -7.16 1.48
N PRO A 64 -11.97 -8.00 2.53
CA PRO A 64 -10.81 -8.74 3.01
C PRO A 64 -10.30 -9.80 2.01
N ASP A 65 -11.15 -10.30 1.12
CA ASP A 65 -10.75 -11.26 0.10
C ASP A 65 -10.02 -10.57 -1.05
N ARG A 66 -10.34 -9.32 -1.38
CA ARG A 66 -9.65 -8.54 -2.42
C ARG A 66 -8.44 -7.75 -1.87
N GLY A 67 -8.53 -7.30 -0.62
CA GLY A 67 -7.67 -6.29 -0.02
C GLY A 67 -7.92 -4.90 -0.61
N VAL A 68 -6.97 -3.99 -0.46
CA VAL A 68 -7.14 -2.60 -0.92
C VAL A 68 -7.10 -2.46 -2.45
N ALA A 69 -7.84 -1.49 -2.98
CA ALA A 69 -7.72 -1.03 -4.35
C ALA A 69 -6.43 -0.22 -4.52
N ILE A 70 -5.71 -0.42 -5.62
CA ILE A 70 -4.42 0.23 -5.90
C ILE A 70 -4.28 0.66 -7.35
N ALA A 71 -3.41 1.65 -7.55
CA ALA A 71 -2.73 1.92 -8.81
C ALA A 71 -1.23 1.60 -8.67
N GLN A 72 -0.61 1.08 -9.73
CA GLN A 72 0.82 0.75 -9.71
C GLN A 72 1.56 1.05 -11.01
N ALA A 73 2.84 1.34 -10.87
CA ALA A 73 3.84 1.35 -11.94
C ALA A 73 4.93 0.32 -11.61
N GLY A 74 4.70 -0.93 -12.02
CA GLY A 74 5.67 -2.03 -11.91
C GLY A 74 5.99 -2.62 -13.28
N ARG A 75 6.19 -3.94 -13.34
CA ARG A 75 6.30 -4.67 -14.62
C ARG A 75 5.08 -4.44 -15.52
N LEU A 76 3.92 -4.25 -14.91
CA LEU A 76 2.67 -3.90 -15.57
C LEU A 76 2.19 -2.57 -15.00
N LEU A 77 1.85 -1.63 -15.89
CA LEU A 77 1.13 -0.42 -15.50
C LEU A 77 -0.34 -0.78 -15.28
N ARG A 78 -0.86 -0.51 -14.09
CA ARG A 78 -2.28 -0.67 -13.77
C ARG A 78 -2.81 0.61 -13.16
N ASN A 79 -3.83 1.19 -13.79
CA ASN A 79 -4.54 2.35 -13.29
C ASN A 79 -5.53 1.99 -12.17
N TYR A 80 -6.00 0.74 -12.12
CA TYR A 80 -6.85 0.23 -11.04
C TYR A 80 -6.78 -1.30 -10.98
N THR A 81 -6.61 -1.87 -9.78
CA THR A 81 -6.74 -3.31 -9.47
C THR A 81 -6.78 -3.48 -7.96
N TYR A 82 -7.01 -4.69 -7.47
CA TYR A 82 -6.85 -5.02 -6.06
C TYR A 82 -5.48 -5.60 -5.74
N ILE A 83 -5.01 -5.37 -4.51
CA ILE A 83 -3.70 -5.81 -4.00
C ILE A 83 -3.52 -7.33 -4.11
N ARG A 84 -4.60 -8.11 -3.99
CA ARG A 84 -4.59 -9.57 -4.20
C ARG A 84 -4.09 -9.98 -5.58
N ASN A 85 -4.43 -9.22 -6.62
CA ASN A 85 -3.99 -9.54 -7.98
C ASN A 85 -2.48 -9.37 -8.17
N ILE A 86 -1.80 -8.71 -7.22
CA ILE A 86 -0.36 -8.48 -7.24
C ILE A 86 0.36 -9.48 -6.32
N TYR A 87 -0.16 -9.72 -5.11
CA TYR A 87 0.55 -10.49 -4.08
C TYR A 87 -0.06 -11.87 -3.78
N SER A 88 -1.31 -12.12 -4.16
CA SER A 88 -2.04 -13.37 -3.88
C SER A 88 -1.92 -13.80 -2.41
N SER A 89 -1.19 -14.88 -2.11
CA SER A 89 -0.99 -15.39 -0.73
C SER A 89 -0.04 -14.54 0.11
N ARG A 90 0.66 -13.58 -0.51
CA ARG A 90 1.67 -12.73 0.11
C ARG A 90 1.12 -11.39 0.60
N MET A 91 -0.19 -11.18 0.55
CA MET A 91 -0.82 -9.94 1.05
C MET A 91 -0.47 -9.65 2.51
N LYS A 92 -0.26 -10.68 3.33
CA LYS A 92 0.20 -10.57 4.72
C LYS A 92 1.60 -9.97 4.89
N GLU A 93 2.38 -9.89 3.82
CA GLU A 93 3.71 -9.26 3.81
C GLU A 93 3.66 -7.78 3.42
N VAL A 94 2.48 -7.26 3.07
CA VAL A 94 2.28 -5.87 2.63
C VAL A 94 1.93 -5.02 3.84
N GLN A 95 2.68 -3.94 4.04
CA GLN A 95 2.38 -2.90 5.03
C GLN A 95 1.60 -1.77 4.37
N TYR A 96 0.77 -1.08 5.16
CA TYR A 96 -0.02 0.04 4.69
C TYR A 96 0.29 1.27 5.52
N PHE A 97 0.48 2.40 4.85
CA PHE A 97 0.72 3.68 5.49
C PHE A 97 -0.24 4.72 4.94
N ALA A 98 -0.73 5.59 5.80
CA ALA A 98 -1.56 6.72 5.41
C ALA A 98 -1.03 8.02 6.00
N HIS A 99 -1.13 9.10 5.24
CA HIS A 99 -0.76 10.44 5.68
C HIS A 99 -1.97 11.14 6.32
N LYS A 100 -1.81 11.59 7.57
CA LYS A 100 -2.84 12.33 8.33
C LYS A 100 -2.24 13.48 9.13
#